data_AF-B2JEJ1-F1
#
_entry.id   AF-B2JEJ1-F1
#
_cell.length_a   1.000
_cell.length_b   1.000
_cell.length_c   1.000
_cell.angle_alpha   90.00
_cell.angle_beta   90.00
_cell.angle_gamma   90.00
#
_symmetry.space_group_name_H-M   'P 1'
#
loop_
_entity.id
_entity.type
_entity.pdbx_description
1 polymer ?
#
loop_
_entity_poly.entity_id
_entity_poly.type
_entity_poly.pdbx_seq_one_letter_code
_entity_poly.pdbx_strand_id
1 'polypeptide(L)'
;MQPHAAARSMTRPNLIGALGAILLCSTLAFAPAPARADGDDTSLTNLVALVSQRLALAEPVARYKWAHHQPITDTPREQALLTDVEKRASRAGVDPAFAHAFFQDQIDASKDVQNALFDTWRTTRPPEGAAPDLATSLRPQLDKLTQSLIPALARVQRLRAQDDCPMRVARSIDNWKSLTRYDNTHNAALTRALGHVCESGGVGATG
;
A
#
# COMPACT_ATOMS: atom_id res chain seq x y z
N MET A 1 -1.99 -7.22 -105.05
CA MET A 1 -1.10 -8.27 -105.58
C MET A 1 -0.37 -8.91 -104.40
N GLN A 2 -0.46 -10.23 -104.24
CA GLN A 2 0.39 -11.04 -103.34
C GLN A 2 1.74 -11.31 -104.02
N PRO A 3 2.84 -11.66 -103.30
CA PRO A 3 3.10 -13.06 -102.91
C PRO A 3 3.76 -13.33 -101.52
N HIS A 4 3.51 -14.54 -101.02
CA HIS A 4 4.39 -15.51 -100.29
C HIS A 4 5.45 -15.02 -99.28
N ALA A 5 5.46 -15.43 -97.99
CA ALA A 5 5.70 -16.78 -97.41
C ALA A 5 7.20 -17.22 -97.47
N ALA A 6 7.84 -17.88 -96.48
CA ALA A 6 7.40 -18.50 -95.21
C ALA A 6 8.58 -18.71 -94.21
N ALA A 7 8.27 -19.07 -92.94
CA ALA A 7 9.01 -20.01 -92.03
C ALA A 7 10.52 -19.75 -91.71
N ARG A 8 11.15 -20.10 -90.56
CA ARG A 8 10.86 -20.86 -89.30
C ARG A 8 12.01 -20.47 -88.30
N SER A 9 12.10 -20.85 -87.02
CA SER A 9 11.24 -21.62 -86.10
C SER A 9 11.63 -21.37 -84.62
N MET A 10 10.62 -21.07 -83.79
CA MET A 10 10.37 -21.69 -82.46
C MET A 10 11.47 -21.68 -81.36
N THR A 11 11.22 -20.89 -80.31
CA THR A 11 11.12 -21.40 -78.93
C THR A 11 9.96 -20.71 -78.19
N ARG A 12 9.38 -21.42 -77.20
CA ARG A 12 8.20 -21.10 -76.36
C ARG A 12 8.35 -21.91 -75.05
N PRO A 13 7.62 -21.64 -73.95
CA PRO A 13 7.02 -20.37 -73.47
C PRO A 13 7.15 -20.18 -71.92
N ASN A 14 6.54 -19.10 -71.39
CA ASN A 14 6.08 -18.90 -69.98
C ASN A 14 7.16 -18.81 -68.86
N LEU A 15 7.09 -17.89 -67.89
CA LEU A 15 6.00 -17.77 -66.91
C LEU A 15 5.69 -16.33 -66.40
N ILE A 16 4.47 -16.21 -65.90
CA ILE A 16 3.77 -15.08 -65.26
C ILE A 16 4.51 -14.46 -64.07
N GLY A 17 4.36 -13.14 -63.87
CA GLY A 17 4.69 -12.48 -62.59
C GLY A 17 4.56 -10.96 -62.60
N ALA A 18 3.39 -10.42 -62.22
CA ALA A 18 3.19 -8.98 -61.99
C ALA A 18 3.16 -8.68 -60.49
N LEU A 19 3.95 -7.68 -60.04
CA LEU A 19 3.90 -6.95 -58.77
C LEU A 19 4.86 -5.75 -58.93
N GLY A 20 4.60 -4.53 -58.47
CA GLY A 20 3.63 -4.11 -57.46
C GLY A 20 4.36 -3.50 -56.26
N ALA A 21 5.13 -2.42 -56.47
CA ALA A 21 5.97 -1.80 -55.44
C ALA A 21 5.32 -0.54 -54.85
N ILE A 22 4.36 -0.72 -53.93
CA ILE A 22 3.82 0.36 -53.11
C ILE A 22 4.71 0.50 -51.87
N LEU A 23 5.37 1.64 -51.69
CA LEU A 23 6.06 1.98 -50.45
C LEU A 23 5.04 2.26 -49.34
N LEU A 24 4.75 1.27 -48.50
CA LEU A 24 4.09 1.51 -47.22
C LEU A 24 5.12 2.01 -46.20
N CYS A 25 5.08 3.31 -45.90
CA CYS A 25 5.70 3.85 -44.69
C CYS A 25 4.92 3.37 -43.45
N SER A 26 5.37 2.25 -42.87
CA SER A 26 4.86 1.75 -41.58
C SER A 26 5.30 2.67 -40.43
N THR A 27 4.55 3.73 -40.19
CA THR A 27 4.73 4.57 -38.99
C THR A 27 4.31 3.77 -37.75
N LEU A 28 5.28 3.23 -37.02
CA LEU A 28 5.08 2.67 -35.69
C LEU A 28 4.56 3.77 -34.76
N ALA A 29 3.25 3.76 -34.49
CA ALA A 29 2.62 4.64 -33.53
C ALA A 29 3.04 4.22 -32.11
N PHE A 30 4.17 4.76 -31.65
CA PHE A 30 4.62 4.64 -30.26
C PHE A 30 3.67 5.45 -29.38
N ALA A 31 2.57 4.84 -28.93
CA ALA A 31 1.65 5.46 -28.00
C ALA A 31 2.41 5.71 -26.68
N PRO A 32 2.57 6.96 -26.20
CA PRO A 32 3.18 7.19 -24.90
C PRO A 32 2.27 6.58 -23.83
N ALA A 33 2.86 5.75 -22.96
CA ALA A 33 2.13 5.24 -21.81
C ALA A 33 1.65 6.42 -20.95
N PRO A 34 0.39 6.42 -20.46
CA PRO A 34 -0.10 7.49 -19.62
C PRO A 34 0.75 7.53 -18.33
N ALA A 35 1.34 8.70 -18.05
CA ALA A 35 2.03 8.93 -16.78
C ALA A 35 1.02 8.79 -15.64
N ARG A 36 1.14 7.72 -14.84
CA ARG A 36 0.37 7.55 -13.60
C ARG A 36 0.79 8.66 -12.63
N ALA A 37 -0.19 9.34 -12.03
CA ALA A 37 0.07 10.58 -11.29
C ALA A 37 0.74 10.35 -9.92
N ASP A 38 1.76 11.16 -9.62
CA ASP A 38 2.52 11.15 -8.36
C ASP A 38 1.67 11.40 -7.09
N GLY A 39 0.46 11.96 -7.25
CA GLY A 39 -0.43 12.32 -6.14
C GLY A 39 -0.92 11.12 -5.32
N ASP A 40 -1.07 9.95 -5.94
CA ASP A 40 -1.48 8.73 -5.25
C ASP A 40 -0.30 8.12 -4.45
N ASP A 41 0.94 8.14 -4.99
CA ASP A 41 2.15 7.69 -4.27
C ASP A 41 2.48 8.66 -3.11
N THR A 42 2.23 9.96 -3.30
CA THR A 42 2.27 10.96 -2.24
C THR A 42 1.23 10.66 -1.15
N SER A 43 0.03 10.20 -1.53
CA SER A 43 -1.03 9.85 -0.58
C SER A 43 -0.70 8.59 0.22
N LEU A 44 -0.12 7.57 -0.42
CA LEU A 44 0.41 6.39 0.27
C LEU A 44 1.55 6.75 1.23
N THR A 45 2.51 7.57 0.80
CA THR A 45 3.65 8.00 1.64
C THR A 45 3.16 8.70 2.91
N ASN A 46 2.18 9.60 2.78
CA ASN A 46 1.56 10.27 3.94
C ASN A 46 0.81 9.28 4.86
N LEU A 47 0.14 8.27 4.30
CA LEU A 47 -0.53 7.23 5.10
C LEU A 47 0.48 6.41 5.90
N VAL A 48 1.55 5.93 5.25
CA VAL A 48 2.63 5.17 5.92
C VAL A 48 3.27 6.00 7.03
N ALA A 49 3.52 7.29 6.81
CA ALA A 49 4.06 8.19 7.83
C ALA A 49 3.14 8.30 9.07
N LEU A 50 1.83 8.48 8.86
CA LEU A 50 0.85 8.56 9.97
C LEU A 50 0.69 7.23 10.72
N VAL A 51 0.69 6.10 10.00
CA VAL A 51 0.68 4.75 10.60
C VAL A 51 1.93 4.55 11.46
N SER A 52 3.11 4.91 10.93
CA SER A 52 4.38 4.83 11.64
C SER A 52 4.40 5.69 12.91
N GLN A 53 3.87 6.91 12.86
CA GLN A 53 3.73 7.79 14.03
C GLN A 53 2.80 7.18 15.09
N ARG A 54 1.68 6.57 14.67
CA ARG A 54 0.74 5.90 15.58
C ARG A 54 1.34 4.64 16.19
N LEU A 55 2.11 3.88 15.42
CA LEU A 55 2.77 2.66 15.87
C LEU A 55 3.89 2.96 16.87
N ALA A 56 4.63 4.07 16.70
CA ALA A 56 5.65 4.51 17.65
C ALA A 56 5.10 4.81 19.07
N LEU A 57 3.80 5.10 19.20
CA LEU A 57 3.14 5.23 20.51
C LEU A 57 2.91 3.88 21.22
N ALA A 58 3.16 2.74 20.57
CA ALA A 58 3.02 1.42 21.19
C ALA A 58 4.04 1.21 22.33
N GLU A 59 5.28 1.70 22.21
CA GLU A 59 6.28 1.57 23.28
C GLU A 59 5.89 2.33 24.58
N PRO A 60 5.57 3.64 24.57
CA PRO A 60 5.15 4.31 25.80
C PRO A 60 3.84 3.75 26.37
N VAL A 61 2.92 3.25 25.52
CA VAL A 61 1.72 2.51 25.99
C VAL A 61 2.12 1.20 26.68
N ALA A 62 3.05 0.43 26.12
CA ALA A 62 3.59 -0.78 26.73
C ALA A 62 4.22 -0.45 28.09
N ARG A 63 5.10 0.55 28.16
CA ARG A 63 5.77 0.98 29.40
C ARG A 63 4.78 1.39 30.49
N TYR A 64 3.72 2.13 30.13
CA TYR A 64 2.67 2.49 31.07
C TYR A 64 1.93 1.26 31.59
N LYS A 65 1.46 0.40 30.67
CA LYS A 65 0.71 -0.82 31.04
C LYS A 65 1.53 -1.76 31.91
N TRP A 66 2.81 -1.94 31.60
CA TRP A 66 3.75 -2.72 32.40
C TRP A 66 3.85 -2.18 33.83
N ALA A 67 4.13 -0.88 33.98
CA ALA A 67 4.26 -0.25 35.30
C ALA A 67 2.97 -0.32 36.15
N HIS A 68 1.80 -0.26 35.50
CA HIS A 68 0.49 -0.30 36.15
C HIS A 68 -0.17 -1.68 36.17
N HIS A 69 0.56 -2.75 35.77
CA HIS A 69 0.05 -4.13 35.69
C HIS A 69 -1.25 -4.27 34.87
N GLN A 70 -1.42 -3.45 33.84
CA GLN A 70 -2.59 -3.45 32.96
C GLN A 70 -2.43 -4.44 31.79
N PRO A 71 -3.52 -5.09 31.34
CA PRO A 71 -3.47 -5.98 30.18
C PRO A 71 -3.19 -5.20 28.89
N ILE A 72 -2.55 -5.87 27.93
CA ILE A 72 -2.30 -5.33 26.58
C ILE A 72 -3.62 -5.19 25.80
N THR A 73 -4.51 -6.18 25.88
CA THR A 73 -5.85 -6.11 25.28
C THR A 73 -6.81 -5.34 26.19
N ASP A 74 -7.53 -4.38 25.62
CA ASP A 74 -8.58 -3.58 26.28
C ASP A 74 -9.82 -3.61 25.37
N THR A 75 -10.52 -4.75 25.35
CA THR A 75 -11.64 -5.01 24.42
C THR A 75 -12.70 -3.90 24.42
N PRO A 76 -13.15 -3.35 25.57
CA PRO A 76 -14.09 -2.23 25.57
C PRO A 76 -13.54 -0.97 24.89
N ARG A 77 -12.26 -0.61 25.08
CA ARG A 77 -11.65 0.54 24.40
C ARG A 77 -11.41 0.27 22.91
N GLU A 78 -11.01 -0.94 22.55
CA GLU A 78 -10.81 -1.37 21.16
C GLU A 78 -12.11 -1.27 20.37
N GLN A 79 -13.22 -1.81 20.91
CA GLN A 79 -14.55 -1.72 20.28
C GLN A 79 -15.11 -0.29 20.23
N ALA A 80 -14.88 0.52 21.27
CA ALA A 80 -15.27 1.93 21.27
C ALA A 80 -14.51 2.75 20.20
N LEU A 81 -13.22 2.45 19.97
CA LEU A 81 -12.43 3.07 18.90
C LEU A 81 -12.97 2.68 17.52
N LEU A 82 -13.20 1.39 17.26
CA LEU A 82 -13.72 0.91 15.97
C LEU A 82 -15.09 1.53 15.65
N THR A 83 -15.99 1.56 16.63
CA THR A 83 -17.32 2.18 16.51
C THR A 83 -17.24 3.69 16.20
N ASP A 84 -16.28 4.42 16.76
CA ASP A 84 -16.07 5.85 16.47
C ASP A 84 -15.42 6.06 15.08
N VAL A 85 -14.49 5.19 14.70
CA VAL A 85 -13.85 5.17 13.38
C VAL A 85 -14.88 5.00 12.27
N GLU A 86 -15.77 4.01 12.34
CA GLU A 86 -16.84 3.80 11.34
C GLU A 86 -17.72 5.05 11.17
N LYS A 87 -18.13 5.65 12.30
CA LYS A 87 -18.95 6.88 12.31
C LYS A 87 -18.21 8.06 11.69
N ARG A 88 -16.91 8.20 11.93
CA ARG A 88 -16.07 9.26 11.32
C ARG A 88 -15.82 8.99 9.83
N ALA A 89 -15.58 7.73 9.45
CA ALA A 89 -15.36 7.30 8.08
C ALA A 89 -16.55 7.64 7.20
N SER A 90 -17.76 7.24 7.63
CA SER A 90 -19.02 7.58 6.96
C SER A 90 -19.18 9.09 6.72
N ARG A 91 -18.89 9.93 7.74
CA ARG A 91 -18.92 11.40 7.61
C ARG A 91 -17.85 11.98 6.67
N ALA A 92 -16.75 11.25 6.46
CA ALA A 92 -15.62 11.66 5.63
C ALA A 92 -15.68 11.08 4.19
N GLY A 93 -16.73 10.34 3.82
CA GLY A 93 -16.83 9.66 2.53
C GLY A 93 -15.92 8.43 2.40
N VAL A 94 -15.41 7.91 3.51
CA VAL A 94 -14.64 6.67 3.57
C VAL A 94 -15.60 5.52 3.85
N ASP A 95 -15.42 4.40 3.14
CA ASP A 95 -16.12 3.14 3.41
C ASP A 95 -15.91 2.73 4.89
N PRO A 96 -16.97 2.62 5.70
CA PRO A 96 -16.85 2.21 7.09
C PRO A 96 -16.21 0.83 7.26
N ALA A 97 -16.44 -0.12 6.33
CA ALA A 97 -15.87 -1.46 6.41
C ALA A 97 -14.35 -1.44 6.19
N PHE A 98 -13.87 -0.70 5.18
CA PHE A 98 -12.45 -0.40 5.00
C PHE A 98 -11.84 0.26 6.24
N ALA A 99 -12.47 1.32 6.77
CA ALA A 99 -11.96 2.02 7.94
C ALA A 99 -11.89 1.11 9.17
N HIS A 100 -12.91 0.26 9.39
CA HIS A 100 -12.90 -0.74 10.45
C HIS A 100 -11.72 -1.72 10.29
N ALA A 101 -11.57 -2.36 9.12
CA ALA A 101 -10.48 -3.32 8.86
C ALA A 101 -9.09 -2.67 9.04
N PHE A 102 -8.89 -1.48 8.49
CA PHE A 102 -7.64 -0.74 8.65
C PHE A 102 -7.34 -0.38 10.11
N PHE A 103 -8.34 0.02 10.90
CA PHE A 103 -8.15 0.32 12.33
C PHE A 103 -8.02 -0.94 13.21
N GLN A 104 -8.55 -2.08 12.80
CA GLN A 104 -8.23 -3.38 13.41
C GLN A 104 -6.74 -3.71 13.20
N ASP A 105 -6.21 -3.54 11.99
CA ASP A 105 -4.77 -3.69 11.71
C ASP A 105 -3.93 -2.74 12.60
N GLN A 106 -4.38 -1.49 12.81
CA GLN A 106 -3.69 -0.53 13.69
C GLN A 106 -3.70 -0.94 15.17
N ILE A 107 -4.74 -1.65 15.62
CA ILE A 107 -4.87 -2.15 16.99
C ILE A 107 -3.94 -3.34 17.15
N ASP A 108 -4.01 -4.32 16.25
CA ASP A 108 -3.25 -5.56 16.34
C ASP A 108 -1.74 -5.31 16.21
N ALA A 109 -1.30 -4.51 15.22
CA ALA A 109 0.11 -4.15 15.06
C ALA A 109 0.68 -3.45 16.32
N SER A 110 -0.12 -2.62 16.97
CA SER A 110 0.27 -1.99 18.24
C SER A 110 0.36 -3.02 19.39
N LYS A 111 -0.51 -4.04 19.39
CA LYS A 111 -0.49 -5.14 20.37
C LYS A 111 0.70 -6.07 20.14
N ASP A 112 1.09 -6.34 18.90
CA ASP A 112 2.29 -7.12 18.57
C ASP A 112 3.56 -6.46 19.12
N VAL A 113 3.74 -5.15 18.92
CA VAL A 113 4.86 -4.40 19.52
C VAL A 113 4.80 -4.42 21.05
N GLN A 114 3.62 -4.20 21.65
CA GLN A 114 3.44 -4.28 23.12
C GLN A 114 3.79 -5.67 23.67
N ASN A 115 3.40 -6.76 22.99
CA ASN A 115 3.68 -8.13 23.40
C ASN A 115 5.18 -8.43 23.34
N ALA A 116 5.85 -8.12 22.22
CA ALA A 116 7.28 -8.32 22.07
C ALA A 116 8.10 -7.55 23.12
N LEU A 117 7.67 -6.33 23.48
CA LEU A 117 8.26 -5.56 24.58
C LEU A 117 8.04 -6.24 25.94
N PHE A 118 6.83 -6.72 26.23
CA PHE A 118 6.54 -7.45 27.47
C PHE A 118 7.36 -8.75 27.58
N ASP A 119 7.49 -9.52 26.50
CA ASP A 119 8.34 -10.73 26.47
C ASP A 119 9.81 -10.41 26.72
N THR A 120 10.30 -9.32 26.13
CA THR A 120 11.65 -8.79 26.40
C THR A 120 11.80 -8.42 27.87
N TRP A 121 10.86 -7.68 28.47
CA TRP A 121 10.95 -7.22 29.85
C TRP A 121 10.73 -8.31 30.90
N ARG A 122 10.04 -9.41 30.56
CA ARG A 122 9.95 -10.62 31.41
C ARG A 122 11.29 -11.32 31.59
N THR A 123 12.19 -11.23 30.60
CA THR A 123 13.52 -11.86 30.62
C THR A 123 14.66 -10.89 30.93
N THR A 124 14.37 -9.59 30.95
CA THR A 124 15.36 -8.52 31.18
C THR A 124 14.82 -7.51 32.20
N ARG A 125 14.81 -6.21 31.87
CA ARG A 125 14.23 -5.13 32.67
C ARG A 125 13.54 -4.12 31.74
N PRO A 126 12.42 -3.49 32.14
CA PRO A 126 11.83 -2.40 31.37
C PRO A 126 12.78 -1.18 31.34
N PRO A 127 12.63 -0.27 30.34
CA PRO A 127 13.38 0.97 30.27
C PRO A 127 13.18 1.84 31.51
N GLU A 128 14.24 2.53 31.94
CA GLU A 128 14.18 3.45 33.09
C GLU A 128 13.34 4.71 32.79
N GLY A 129 12.79 5.29 33.85
CA GLY A 129 11.93 6.49 33.80
C GLY A 129 10.44 6.17 33.67
N ALA A 130 9.61 7.08 34.18
CA ALA A 130 8.15 6.97 34.12
C ALA A 130 7.65 7.07 32.67
N ALA A 131 6.66 6.24 32.31
CA ALA A 131 5.93 6.39 31.08
C ALA A 131 4.96 7.59 31.16
N PRO A 132 4.68 8.31 30.05
CA PRO A 132 3.60 9.28 30.01
C PRO A 132 2.25 8.63 30.35
N ASP A 133 1.36 9.36 31.01
CA ASP A 133 0.07 8.79 31.42
C ASP A 133 -0.81 8.38 30.23
N LEU A 134 -1.36 7.17 30.30
CA LEU A 134 -2.16 6.59 29.22
C LEU A 134 -3.45 7.37 28.96
N ALA A 135 -4.13 7.83 30.02
CA ALA A 135 -5.42 8.48 29.91
C ALA A 135 -5.32 9.93 29.41
N THR A 136 -4.37 10.68 29.95
CA THR A 136 -4.26 12.14 29.80
C THR A 136 -3.20 12.59 28.80
N SER A 137 -2.24 11.73 28.43
CA SER A 137 -1.18 12.05 27.46
C SER A 137 -1.20 11.17 26.21
N LEU A 138 -1.19 9.84 26.35
CA LEU A 138 -1.04 8.93 25.20
C LEU A 138 -2.35 8.76 24.39
N ARG A 139 -3.49 8.56 25.06
CA ARG A 139 -4.80 8.48 24.37
C ARG A 139 -5.12 9.74 23.55
N PRO A 140 -4.93 10.99 24.04
CA PRO A 140 -5.10 12.19 23.21
C PRO A 140 -4.18 12.26 21.98
N GLN A 141 -2.98 11.69 22.02
CA GLN A 141 -2.09 11.61 20.85
C GLN A 141 -2.58 10.57 19.83
N LEU A 142 -2.99 9.39 20.30
CA LEU A 142 -3.63 8.35 19.46
C LEU A 142 -4.93 8.86 18.81
N ASP A 143 -5.74 9.63 19.55
CA ASP A 143 -7.02 10.16 19.08
C ASP A 143 -6.81 11.29 18.04
N LYS A 144 -5.73 12.09 18.15
CA LYS A 144 -5.29 13.02 17.09
C LYS A 144 -4.85 12.28 15.82
N LEU A 145 -4.03 11.24 15.95
CA LEU A 145 -3.58 10.45 14.79
C LEU A 145 -4.75 9.73 14.11
N THR A 146 -5.73 9.27 14.88
CA THR A 146 -7.00 8.73 14.36
C THR A 146 -7.74 9.76 13.50
N GLN A 147 -7.78 11.04 13.93
CA GLN A 147 -8.37 12.14 13.15
C GLN A 147 -7.58 12.46 11.87
N SER A 148 -6.26 12.32 11.87
CA SER A 148 -5.42 12.51 10.68
C SER A 148 -5.45 11.34 9.70
N LEU A 149 -5.61 10.10 10.20
CA LEU A 149 -5.64 8.89 9.38
C LEU A 149 -6.89 8.81 8.49
N ILE A 150 -8.08 9.15 9.00
CA ILE A 150 -9.33 9.04 8.22
C ILE A 150 -9.32 9.86 6.91
N PRO A 151 -8.93 11.14 6.86
CA PRO A 151 -8.79 11.85 5.59
C PRO A 151 -7.62 11.35 4.73
N ALA A 152 -6.62 10.65 5.29
CA ALA A 152 -5.62 9.94 4.50
C ALA A 152 -6.20 8.68 3.84
N LEU A 153 -7.06 7.93 4.55
CA LEU A 153 -7.83 6.81 3.98
C LEU A 153 -8.71 7.24 2.81
N ALA A 154 -9.38 8.39 2.91
CA ALA A 154 -10.17 8.95 1.82
C ALA A 154 -9.36 9.18 0.52
N ARG A 155 -8.09 9.57 0.64
CA ARG A 155 -7.20 9.78 -0.51
C ARG A 155 -6.78 8.47 -1.17
N VAL A 156 -6.47 7.44 -0.38
CA VAL A 156 -6.06 6.13 -0.91
C VAL A 156 -7.25 5.24 -1.32
N GLN A 157 -8.48 5.56 -0.94
CA GLN A 157 -9.65 4.69 -1.17
C GLN A 157 -9.84 4.27 -2.64
N ARG A 158 -9.60 5.16 -3.61
CA ARG A 158 -9.72 4.83 -5.04
C ARG A 158 -8.58 3.93 -5.55
N LEU A 159 -7.43 3.94 -4.88
CA LEU A 159 -6.27 3.12 -5.23
C LEU A 159 -6.48 1.66 -4.85
N ARG A 160 -7.28 1.37 -3.82
CA ARG A 160 -7.42 0.03 -3.22
C ARG A 160 -7.87 -1.07 -4.19
N ALA A 161 -8.68 -0.68 -5.18
CA ALA A 161 -9.25 -1.53 -6.22
C ALA A 161 -8.38 -1.62 -7.49
N GLN A 162 -7.20 -0.98 -7.52
CA GLN A 162 -6.28 -1.06 -8.66
C GLN A 162 -5.37 -2.29 -8.54
N ASP A 163 -5.12 -2.98 -9.66
CA ASP A 163 -4.24 -4.15 -9.72
C ASP A 163 -2.82 -3.89 -9.19
N ASP A 164 -2.33 -2.64 -9.32
CA ASP A 164 -1.00 -2.22 -8.87
C ASP A 164 -0.92 -1.85 -7.39
N CYS A 165 -2.03 -1.83 -6.65
CA CYS A 165 -2.09 -1.40 -5.25
C CYS A 165 -1.10 -2.15 -4.34
N PRO A 166 -1.05 -3.51 -4.28
CA PRO A 166 -0.16 -4.21 -3.34
C PRO A 166 1.31 -3.87 -3.54
N MET A 167 1.74 -3.69 -4.79
CA MET A 167 3.11 -3.35 -5.16
C MET A 167 3.44 -1.89 -4.78
N ARG A 168 2.49 -0.96 -4.97
CA ARG A 168 2.65 0.45 -4.57
C ARG A 168 2.70 0.62 -3.05
N VAL A 169 1.87 -0.11 -2.31
CA VAL A 169 1.93 -0.11 -0.83
C VAL A 169 3.26 -0.70 -0.35
N ALA A 170 3.70 -1.84 -0.89
CA ALA A 170 5.00 -2.43 -0.56
C ALA A 170 6.16 -1.46 -0.79
N ARG A 171 6.23 -0.83 -1.99
CA ARG A 171 7.24 0.19 -2.29
C ARG A 171 7.20 1.37 -1.31
N SER A 172 6.01 1.85 -0.96
CA SER A 172 5.87 2.96 0.01
C SER A 172 6.36 2.56 1.41
N ILE A 173 6.16 1.31 1.82
CA ILE A 173 6.67 0.75 3.07
C ILE A 173 8.19 0.65 3.03
N ASP A 174 8.76 0.06 1.98
CA ASP A 174 10.20 -0.19 1.89
C ASP A 174 10.99 1.13 1.79
N ASN A 175 10.47 2.11 1.03
CA ASN A 175 10.98 3.48 1.04
C ASN A 175 10.99 4.07 2.46
N TRP A 176 9.91 3.92 3.22
CA TRP A 176 9.82 4.44 4.59
C TRP A 176 10.79 3.73 5.55
N LYS A 177 10.88 2.40 5.49
CA LYS A 177 11.83 1.59 6.28
C LYS A 177 13.28 2.01 6.05
N SER A 178 13.64 2.37 4.81
CA SER A 178 14.98 2.84 4.46
C SER A 178 15.38 4.16 5.16
N LEU A 179 14.39 4.99 5.51
CA LEU A 179 14.58 6.30 6.13
C LEU A 179 14.61 6.25 7.67
N THR A 180 13.81 5.38 8.30
CA THR A 180 13.57 5.43 9.75
C THR A 180 14.45 4.52 10.61
N ARG A 181 15.17 3.56 10.01
CA ARG A 181 16.06 2.61 10.71
C ARG A 181 15.40 1.85 11.88
N TYR A 182 14.12 1.50 11.74
CA TYR A 182 13.41 0.69 12.73
C TYR A 182 13.92 -0.75 12.80
N ASP A 183 13.73 -1.38 13.96
CA ASP A 183 13.98 -2.80 14.17
C ASP A 183 13.00 -3.71 13.41
N ASN A 184 13.30 -5.01 13.38
CA ASN A 184 12.48 -6.00 12.68
C ASN A 184 11.05 -6.11 13.24
N THR A 185 10.84 -5.88 14.52
CA THR A 185 9.52 -5.94 15.18
C THR A 185 8.64 -4.79 14.70
N HIS A 186 9.15 -3.56 14.72
CA HIS A 186 8.49 -2.38 14.19
C HIS A 186 8.26 -2.49 12.68
N ASN A 187 9.22 -3.04 11.92
CA ASN A 187 9.07 -3.23 10.48
C ASN A 187 7.99 -4.26 10.13
N ALA A 188 7.88 -5.36 10.90
CA ALA A 188 6.82 -6.35 10.75
C ALA A 188 5.45 -5.78 11.16
N ALA A 189 5.39 -5.05 12.28
CA ALA A 189 4.16 -4.40 12.74
C ALA A 189 3.68 -3.29 11.79
N LEU A 190 4.59 -2.52 11.17
CA LEU A 190 4.23 -1.55 10.12
C LEU A 190 3.65 -2.24 8.88
N THR A 191 4.25 -3.36 8.47
CA THR A 191 3.73 -4.23 7.40
C THR A 191 2.34 -4.78 7.75
N ARG A 192 2.11 -5.25 9.00
CA ARG A 192 0.79 -5.68 9.48
C ARG A 192 -0.23 -4.55 9.47
N ALA A 193 0.15 -3.36 9.95
CA ALA A 193 -0.71 -2.18 10.03
C ALA A 193 -1.20 -1.67 8.65
N LEU A 194 -0.67 -2.19 7.55
CA LEU A 194 -1.05 -1.79 6.19
C LEU A 194 -1.66 -2.97 5.39
N GLY A 195 -1.94 -4.10 6.04
CA GLY A 195 -2.37 -5.36 5.42
C GLY A 195 -3.67 -5.27 4.62
N HIS A 196 -4.67 -4.52 5.11
CA HIS A 196 -5.96 -4.33 4.45
C HIS A 196 -6.11 -2.98 3.71
N VAL A 197 -4.99 -2.34 3.33
CA VAL A 197 -5.04 -1.14 2.47
C VAL A 197 -5.64 -1.48 1.10
N CYS A 198 -5.16 -2.54 0.44
CA CYS A 198 -5.68 -2.98 -0.87
C CYS A 198 -6.85 -3.96 -0.72
N GLU A 199 -7.80 -3.96 -1.67
CA GLU A 199 -8.98 -4.85 -1.64
C GLU A 199 -8.65 -6.31 -1.93
N SER A 200 -7.65 -6.56 -2.77
CA SER A 200 -7.06 -7.89 -2.98
C SER A 200 -6.32 -8.43 -1.75
N GLY A 201 -6.13 -7.60 -0.72
CA GLY A 201 -5.29 -7.88 0.44
C GLY A 201 -3.80 -7.90 0.11
N GLY A 202 -2.99 -7.91 1.16
CA GLY A 202 -1.55 -8.04 1.06
C GLY A 202 -0.83 -6.72 0.79
N VAL A 203 0.23 -6.50 1.56
CA VAL A 203 1.36 -5.69 1.13
C VAL A 203 2.21 -6.59 0.25
N GLY A 204 2.39 -6.23 -1.02
CA GLY A 204 2.90 -7.14 -2.05
C GLY A 204 4.17 -7.86 -1.60
N ALA A 205 4.15 -9.19 -1.65
CA ALA A 205 5.23 -10.02 -1.12
C ALA A 205 6.52 -9.80 -1.91
N THR A 206 7.38 -8.91 -1.42
CA THR A 206 8.80 -8.87 -1.71
C THR A 206 9.44 -10.01 -0.92
N GLY A 207 9.92 -11.03 -1.66
CA GLY A 207 10.61 -12.20 -1.10
C GLY A 207 12.07 -11.94 -0.77
#